data_AF-A0A285NZW5-F1
#
_entry.id   AF-A0A285NZW5-F1
#
_cell.length_a   1.000
_cell.length_b   1.000
_cell.length_c   1.000
_cell.angle_alpha   90.00
_cell.angle_beta   90.00
_cell.angle_gamma   90.00
#
_symmetry.space_group_name_H-M   'P 1'
#
loop_
_entity.id
_entity.type
_entity.pdbx_description
1 polymer ?
#
loop_
_entity_poly.entity_id
_entity_poly.type
_entity_poly.pdbx_seq_one_letter_code
_entity_poly.pdbx_strand_id
1 'polypeptide(L)'
;MKWLLVIFVLVMSAVFVLFQNQKRLIREGDALLVSGNPLMAISMYERTLLNYVPFSPYNQEAVEKIEKLCPKLKEKEHRLFCYETLRSAIYQIRGIYTPYSEKLQKLDKDIVLLKTELYIQNNLPPEDKYQQIYKDLKAMQDYDPYPSVFWSILVVLSLLGWIGSVVFMIYRSFRVGLLSFVVFFSLWVLSLYKA
;
A
#
# COMPACT_ATOMS: atom_id res chain seq x y z
N MET A 1 30.96 -6.71 19.94
CA MET A 1 31.07 -7.80 18.94
C MET A 1 30.13 -8.98 19.20
N LYS A 2 30.12 -9.63 20.38
CA LYS A 2 29.26 -10.81 20.64
C LYS A 2 27.75 -10.55 20.38
N TRP A 3 27.23 -9.41 20.80
CA TRP A 3 25.83 -9.04 20.58
C TRP A 3 25.47 -8.80 19.10
N LEU A 4 26.39 -8.25 18.31
CA LEU A 4 26.17 -8.06 16.86
C LEU A 4 26.05 -9.40 16.14
N LEU A 5 26.84 -10.40 16.54
CA LEU A 5 26.76 -11.75 15.98
C LEU A 5 25.42 -12.41 16.34
N VAL A 6 24.95 -12.27 17.58
CA VAL A 6 23.63 -12.79 18.00
C VAL A 6 22.50 -12.13 17.20
N ILE A 7 22.51 -10.80 17.09
CA ILE A 7 21.51 -10.04 16.30
C ILE A 7 21.55 -10.49 14.84
N PHE A 8 22.74 -10.64 14.26
CA PHE A 8 22.90 -11.09 12.89
C PHE A 8 22.31 -12.50 12.68
N VAL A 9 22.60 -13.45 13.57
CA VAL A 9 22.05 -14.81 13.49
C VAL A 9 20.51 -14.79 13.62
N LEU A 10 19.96 -13.98 14.53
CA LEU A 10 18.51 -13.84 14.67
C LEU A 10 17.87 -13.28 13.40
N VAL A 11 18.43 -12.21 12.82
CA VAL A 11 17.94 -11.62 11.56
C VAL A 11 18.01 -12.64 10.43
N MET A 12 19.13 -13.34 10.27
CA MET A 12 19.29 -14.37 9.24
C MET A 12 18.31 -15.53 9.42
N SER A 13 18.06 -15.96 10.66
CA SER A 13 17.08 -17.01 10.95
C SER A 13 15.66 -16.58 10.61
N ALA A 14 15.29 -15.33 10.91
CA ALA A 14 13.99 -14.77 10.58
C ALA A 14 13.78 -14.68 9.06
N VAL A 15 14.77 -14.16 8.34
CA VAL A 15 14.75 -14.09 6.86
C VAL A 15 14.64 -15.48 6.25
N PHE A 16 15.38 -16.47 6.77
CA PHE A 16 15.29 -17.85 6.30
C PHE A 16 13.90 -18.45 6.49
N VAL A 17 13.26 -18.25 7.66
CA VAL A 17 11.89 -18.71 7.92
C VAL A 17 10.90 -18.06 6.96
N LEU A 18 11.00 -16.75 6.75
CA LEU A 18 10.15 -16.03 5.79
C LEU A 18 10.32 -16.57 4.36
N PHE A 19 11.57 -16.80 3.93
CA PHE A 19 11.85 -17.34 2.61
C PHE A 19 11.29 -18.75 2.40
N GLN A 20 11.39 -19.63 3.40
CA GLN A 20 10.78 -20.96 3.36
C GLN A 20 9.26 -20.88 3.33
N ASN A 21 8.67 -19.95 4.09
CA ASN A 21 7.24 -19.72 4.09
C ASN A 21 6.74 -19.24 2.72
N GLN A 22 7.44 -18.29 2.07
CA GLN A 22 7.12 -17.85 0.71
C GLN A 22 7.14 -19.01 -0.29
N LYS A 23 8.19 -19.83 -0.26
CA LYS A 23 8.30 -21.02 -1.11
C LYS A 23 7.13 -22.00 -0.91
N ARG A 24 6.73 -22.21 0.33
CA ARG A 24 5.58 -23.07 0.67
C ARG A 24 4.28 -22.48 0.10
N LEU A 25 4.03 -21.20 0.30
CA LEU A 25 2.82 -20.52 -0.18
C LEU A 25 2.70 -20.55 -1.71
N ILE A 26 3.80 -20.35 -2.44
CA ILE A 26 3.81 -20.52 -3.91
C ILE A 26 3.38 -21.93 -4.31
N ARG A 27 3.94 -22.96 -3.68
CA ARG A 27 3.61 -24.36 -3.97
C ARG A 27 2.17 -24.70 -3.65
N GLU A 28 1.64 -24.19 -2.54
CA GLU A 28 0.24 -24.35 -2.16
C GLU A 28 -0.69 -23.67 -3.17
N GLY A 29 -0.34 -22.45 -3.61
CA GLY A 29 -1.05 -21.74 -4.68
C GLY A 29 -1.05 -22.50 -6.00
N ASP A 30 0.10 -23.06 -6.39
CA ASP A 30 0.21 -23.89 -7.60
C ASP A 30 -0.65 -25.15 -7.51
N ALA A 31 -0.65 -25.84 -6.37
CA ALA A 31 -1.49 -27.00 -6.15
C ALA A 31 -2.98 -26.66 -6.24
N LEU A 32 -3.40 -25.54 -5.65
CA LEU A 32 -4.78 -25.04 -5.73
C LEU A 32 -5.19 -24.66 -7.16
N LEU A 33 -4.26 -24.09 -7.93
CA LEU A 33 -4.52 -23.75 -9.32
C LEU A 33 -4.73 -25.01 -10.17
N VAL A 34 -3.91 -26.04 -9.97
CA VAL A 34 -4.05 -27.35 -10.63
C VAL A 34 -5.36 -28.04 -10.23
N SER A 35 -5.78 -27.90 -8.97
CA SER A 35 -7.05 -28.47 -8.49
C SER A 35 -8.30 -27.68 -8.94
N GLY A 36 -8.16 -26.66 -9.80
CA GLY A 36 -9.28 -25.87 -10.32
C GLY A 36 -9.82 -24.81 -9.35
N ASN A 37 -9.04 -24.41 -8.34
CA ASN A 37 -9.40 -23.40 -7.34
C ASN A 37 -8.61 -22.08 -7.52
N PRO A 38 -8.81 -21.34 -8.61
CA PRO A 38 -7.95 -20.21 -8.96
C PRO A 38 -8.06 -19.04 -7.98
N LEU A 39 -9.22 -18.79 -7.37
CA LEU A 39 -9.38 -17.72 -6.38
C LEU A 39 -8.60 -18.00 -5.09
N MET A 40 -8.59 -19.26 -4.63
CA MET A 40 -7.77 -19.66 -3.48
C MET A 40 -6.28 -19.61 -3.82
N ALA A 41 -5.90 -19.95 -5.05
CA ALA A 41 -4.52 -19.79 -5.51
C ALA A 41 -4.06 -18.32 -5.46
N ILE A 42 -4.91 -17.38 -5.91
CA ILE A 42 -4.64 -15.94 -5.82
C ILE A 42 -4.37 -15.52 -4.37
N SER A 43 -5.16 -16.01 -3.40
CA SER A 43 -4.92 -15.70 -1.99
C SER A 43 -3.57 -16.22 -1.48
N MET A 44 -3.10 -17.39 -1.94
CA MET A 44 -1.77 -17.89 -1.56
C MET A 44 -0.63 -17.06 -2.18
N TYR A 45 -0.79 -16.62 -3.42
CA TYR A 45 0.17 -15.72 -4.06
C TYR A 45 0.17 -14.33 -3.39
N GLU A 46 -1.00 -13.80 -3.03
CA GLU A 46 -1.13 -12.56 -2.25
C GLU A 46 -0.39 -12.69 -0.91
N ARG A 47 -0.62 -13.76 -0.16
CA ARG A 47 0.11 -14.02 1.10
C ARG A 47 1.61 -14.13 0.90
N THR A 48 2.07 -14.61 -0.27
CA THR A 48 3.50 -14.62 -0.61
C THR A 48 4.05 -13.20 -0.71
N LEU A 49 3.30 -12.30 -1.38
CA LEU A 49 3.66 -10.88 -1.49
C LEU A 49 3.64 -10.19 -0.14
N LEU A 50 2.59 -10.38 0.67
CA LEU A 50 2.47 -9.74 1.99
C LEU A 50 3.55 -10.23 2.98
N ASN A 51 4.11 -11.42 2.78
CA ASN A 51 5.33 -11.87 3.46
C ASN A 51 6.59 -11.35 2.75
N TYR A 52 6.64 -10.05 2.47
CA TYR A 52 7.65 -9.44 1.60
C TYR A 52 9.07 -9.61 2.15
N VAL A 53 9.95 -10.22 1.36
CA VAL A 53 11.40 -10.27 1.61
C VAL A 53 12.11 -9.56 0.46
N PRO A 54 12.87 -8.48 0.71
CA PRO A 54 13.59 -7.78 -0.35
C PRO A 54 14.43 -8.73 -1.22
N PHE A 55 14.37 -8.53 -2.54
CA PHE A 55 15.08 -9.34 -3.55
C PHE A 55 14.73 -10.84 -3.60
N SER A 56 13.70 -11.29 -2.88
CA SER A 56 13.21 -12.66 -3.00
C SER A 56 12.60 -12.91 -4.38
N PRO A 57 13.00 -13.98 -5.09
CA PRO A 57 12.41 -14.34 -6.38
C PRO A 57 10.92 -14.68 -6.26
N TYR A 58 10.47 -15.14 -5.08
CA TYR A 58 9.07 -15.51 -4.85
C TYR A 58 8.12 -14.32 -4.87
N ASN A 59 8.60 -13.11 -4.57
CA ASN A 59 7.78 -11.91 -4.72
C ASN A 59 7.43 -11.69 -6.20
N GLN A 60 8.44 -11.69 -7.06
CA GLN A 60 8.26 -11.49 -8.49
C GLN A 60 7.41 -12.63 -9.07
N GLU A 61 7.69 -13.87 -8.67
CA GLU A 61 6.91 -15.03 -9.07
C GLU A 61 5.43 -14.89 -8.69
N ALA A 62 5.12 -14.45 -7.47
CA ALA A 62 3.73 -14.22 -7.04
C ALA A 62 3.03 -13.12 -7.85
N VAL A 63 3.68 -11.98 -8.09
CA VAL A 63 3.14 -10.90 -8.95
C VAL A 63 2.83 -11.46 -10.34
N GLU A 64 3.79 -12.15 -10.96
CA GLU A 64 3.63 -12.68 -12.31
C GLU A 64 2.54 -13.75 -12.40
N LYS A 65 2.43 -14.62 -11.39
CA LYS A 65 1.37 -15.65 -11.35
C LYS A 65 -0.01 -15.01 -11.24
N ILE A 66 -0.19 -14.01 -10.38
CA ILE A 66 -1.47 -13.29 -10.27
C ILE A 66 -1.76 -12.55 -11.59
N GLU A 67 -0.80 -11.79 -12.15
CA GLU A 67 -0.99 -11.04 -13.40
C GLU A 67 -1.36 -11.97 -14.58
N LYS A 68 -0.74 -13.15 -14.68
CA LYS A 68 -1.04 -14.14 -15.72
C LYS A 68 -2.38 -14.85 -15.49
N LEU A 69 -2.86 -14.94 -14.25
CA LEU A 69 -4.08 -15.63 -13.87
C LEU A 69 -5.33 -14.76 -14.01
N CYS A 70 -5.26 -13.48 -13.61
CA CYS A 70 -6.40 -12.57 -13.66
C CYS A 70 -7.15 -12.59 -15.00
N PRO A 71 -6.54 -12.40 -16.18
CA PRO A 71 -7.28 -12.37 -17.44
C PRO A 71 -7.91 -13.72 -17.83
N LYS A 72 -7.52 -14.84 -17.20
CA LYS A 72 -8.04 -16.19 -17.48
C LYS A 72 -9.30 -16.52 -16.69
N LEU A 73 -9.67 -15.70 -15.70
CA LEU A 73 -10.89 -15.90 -14.92
C LEU A 73 -12.09 -15.56 -15.81
N LYS A 74 -13.10 -16.44 -15.81
CA LYS A 74 -14.28 -16.31 -16.68
C LYS A 74 -15.15 -15.11 -16.27
N GLU A 75 -15.55 -15.09 -15.00
CA GLU A 75 -16.44 -14.05 -14.46
C GLU A 75 -15.72 -12.71 -14.31
N LYS A 76 -16.40 -11.62 -14.66
CA LYS A 76 -15.84 -10.26 -14.58
C LYS A 76 -15.54 -9.85 -13.15
N GLU A 77 -16.39 -10.25 -12.21
CA GLU A 77 -16.27 -10.03 -10.78
C GLU A 77 -15.01 -10.70 -10.23
N HIS A 78 -14.73 -11.93 -10.66
CA HIS A 78 -13.52 -12.64 -10.28
C HIS A 78 -12.25 -11.99 -10.86
N ARG A 79 -12.32 -11.50 -12.11
CA ARG A 79 -11.24 -10.71 -12.72
C ARG A 79 -10.96 -9.43 -11.96
N LEU A 80 -12.00 -8.69 -11.62
CA LEU A 80 -11.91 -7.45 -10.85
C LEU A 80 -11.28 -7.74 -9.47
N PHE A 81 -11.81 -8.74 -8.75
CA PHE A 81 -11.25 -9.18 -7.48
C PHE A 81 -9.75 -9.51 -7.58
N CYS A 82 -9.34 -10.24 -8.62
CA CYS A 82 -7.94 -10.60 -8.84
C CYS A 82 -7.04 -9.37 -9.02
N TYR A 83 -7.44 -8.41 -9.86
CA TYR A 83 -6.67 -7.19 -10.08
C TYR A 83 -6.64 -6.29 -8.85
N GLU A 84 -7.76 -6.13 -8.15
CA GLU A 84 -7.81 -5.36 -6.91
C GLU A 84 -6.96 -5.99 -5.81
N THR A 85 -6.93 -7.32 -5.73
CA THR A 85 -6.07 -8.06 -4.80
C THR A 85 -4.60 -7.77 -5.10
N LEU A 86 -4.18 -7.85 -6.36
CA LEU A 86 -2.79 -7.56 -6.75
C LEU A 86 -2.42 -6.10 -6.46
N ARG A 87 -3.26 -5.15 -6.87
CA ARG A 87 -3.08 -3.72 -6.61
C ARG A 87 -2.92 -3.46 -5.11
N SER A 88 -3.83 -4.02 -4.31
CA SER A 88 -3.83 -3.83 -2.86
C SER A 88 -2.61 -4.47 -2.20
N ALA A 89 -2.19 -5.65 -2.65
CA ALA A 89 -0.98 -6.30 -2.15
C ALA A 89 0.27 -5.45 -2.43
N ILE A 90 0.39 -4.89 -3.65
CA ILE A 90 1.51 -4.00 -4.02
C ILE A 90 1.52 -2.74 -3.15
N TYR A 91 0.37 -2.11 -2.91
CA TYR A 91 0.31 -0.95 -2.01
C TYR A 91 0.60 -1.31 -0.54
N GLN A 92 0.25 -2.50 -0.08
CA GLN A 92 0.48 -2.93 1.30
C GLN A 92 1.96 -3.21 1.60
N ILE A 93 2.73 -3.65 0.60
CA ILE A 93 4.17 -3.88 0.74
C ILE A 93 5.01 -2.61 0.54
N ARG A 94 4.37 -1.44 0.40
CA ARG A 94 5.08 -0.17 0.27
C ARG A 94 5.83 0.17 1.56
N GLY A 95 7.06 0.64 1.40
CA GLY A 95 7.86 1.21 2.48
C GLY A 95 8.27 2.63 2.11
N ILE A 96 9.57 2.84 1.95
CA ILE A 96 10.13 4.11 1.41
C ILE A 96 9.84 4.24 -0.09
N TYR A 97 9.78 3.12 -0.80
CA TYR A 97 9.38 3.03 -2.20
C TYR A 97 8.25 2.01 -2.33
N THR A 98 7.57 2.02 -3.48
CA THR A 98 6.56 1.04 -3.84
C THR A 98 7.18 0.00 -4.78
N PRO A 99 7.43 -1.24 -4.32
CA PRO A 99 7.89 -2.30 -5.21
C PRO A 99 6.87 -2.52 -6.34
N TYR A 100 7.34 -2.85 -7.55
CA TYR A 100 6.48 -3.15 -8.71
C TYR A 100 5.54 -2.00 -9.14
N SER A 101 5.92 -0.75 -8.88
CA SER A 101 5.12 0.43 -9.23
C SER A 101 4.78 0.53 -10.72
N GLU A 102 5.65 -0.01 -11.59
CA GLU A 102 5.44 -0.07 -13.04
C GLU A 102 4.21 -0.91 -13.44
N LYS A 103 3.77 -1.84 -12.57
CA LYS A 103 2.58 -2.66 -12.80
C LYS A 103 1.29 -1.93 -12.45
N LEU A 104 1.33 -0.98 -11.51
CA LEU A 104 0.15 -0.30 -10.98
C LEU A 104 -0.60 0.47 -12.07
N GLN A 105 0.10 1.19 -12.96
CA GLN A 105 -0.56 1.98 -14.00
C GLN A 105 -1.46 1.14 -14.93
N LYS A 106 -1.01 -0.07 -15.28
CA LYS A 106 -1.79 -1.00 -16.09
C LYS A 106 -2.96 -1.59 -15.28
N LEU A 107 -2.70 -2.02 -14.05
CA LEU A 107 -3.74 -2.56 -13.15
C LEU A 107 -4.84 -1.55 -12.89
N ASP A 108 -4.49 -0.30 -12.62
CA ASP A 108 -5.41 0.79 -12.38
C ASP A 108 -6.35 1.02 -13.58
N LYS A 109 -5.80 0.97 -14.79
CA LYS A 109 -6.60 1.08 -16.01
C LYS A 109 -7.56 -0.11 -16.17
N ASP A 110 -7.06 -1.34 -15.99
CA ASP A 110 -7.85 -2.56 -16.14
C ASP A 110 -8.98 -2.64 -15.09
N ILE A 111 -8.72 -2.20 -13.86
CA ILE A 111 -9.71 -2.13 -12.77
C ILE A 111 -10.82 -1.14 -13.09
N VAL A 112 -10.49 0.09 -13.52
CA VAL A 112 -11.52 1.10 -13.86
C VAL A 112 -12.38 0.63 -15.03
N LEU A 113 -11.77 0.03 -16.05
CA LEU A 113 -12.50 -0.53 -17.19
C LEU A 113 -13.47 -1.62 -16.73
N LEU A 114 -13.01 -2.59 -15.93
CA LEU A 114 -13.85 -3.66 -15.42
C LEU A 114 -14.96 -3.16 -14.49
N LYS A 115 -14.67 -2.20 -13.60
CA LYS A 115 -15.69 -1.55 -12.75
C LYS A 115 -16.75 -0.87 -13.59
N THR A 116 -16.35 -0.17 -14.65
CA THR A 116 -17.26 0.50 -15.58
C THR A 116 -18.16 -0.53 -16.28
N GLU A 117 -17.58 -1.59 -16.81
CA GLU A 117 -18.33 -2.67 -17.47
C GLU A 117 -19.34 -3.33 -16.54
N LEU A 118 -18.93 -3.66 -15.30
CA LEU A 118 -19.80 -4.25 -14.29
C LEU A 118 -20.92 -3.30 -13.87
N TYR A 119 -20.61 -2.01 -13.71
CA TYR A 119 -21.61 -1.00 -13.39
C TYR A 119 -22.67 -0.89 -14.50
N ILE A 120 -22.24 -0.84 -15.76
CA ILE A 120 -23.15 -0.78 -16.91
C ILE A 120 -24.01 -2.04 -16.98
N GLN A 121 -23.41 -3.22 -16.82
CA GLN A 121 -24.10 -4.50 -16.86
C GLN A 121 -25.19 -4.62 -15.76
N ASN A 122 -24.92 -4.11 -14.56
CA ASN A 122 -25.82 -4.26 -13.41
C ASN A 122 -26.89 -3.16 -13.32
N ASN A 123 -26.63 -1.97 -13.88
CA ASN A 123 -27.53 -0.81 -13.72
C ASN A 123 -28.21 -0.36 -15.03
N LEU A 124 -27.77 -0.87 -16.18
CA LEU A 124 -28.29 -0.53 -17.51
C LEU A 124 -28.48 0.98 -17.73
N PRO A 125 -27.45 1.83 -17.48
CA PRO A 125 -27.58 3.26 -17.69
C PRO A 125 -27.72 3.58 -19.19
N PRO A 126 -28.26 4.76 -19.55
CA PRO A 126 -28.22 5.27 -20.92
C PRO A 126 -26.80 5.34 -21.49
N GLU A 127 -26.62 5.00 -22.77
CA GLU A 127 -25.30 4.91 -23.43
C GLU A 127 -24.54 6.25 -23.43
N ASP A 128 -25.25 7.38 -23.49
CA ASP A 128 -24.67 8.73 -23.40
C ASP A 128 -23.90 8.96 -22.08
N LYS A 129 -24.22 8.19 -21.02
CA LYS A 129 -23.57 8.29 -19.71
C LYS A 129 -22.35 7.41 -19.54
N TYR A 130 -22.03 6.50 -20.47
CA TYR A 130 -20.93 5.54 -20.30
C TYR A 130 -19.57 6.22 -20.11
N GLN A 131 -19.30 7.26 -20.89
CA GLN A 131 -18.07 8.04 -20.78
C GLN A 131 -17.99 8.80 -19.45
N GLN A 132 -19.12 9.30 -18.95
CA GLN A 132 -19.17 9.99 -17.66
C GLN A 132 -18.91 9.01 -16.51
N ILE A 133 -19.53 7.84 -16.53
CA ILE A 133 -19.33 6.78 -15.53
C ILE A 133 -17.85 6.38 -15.45
N TYR A 134 -17.19 6.18 -16.59
CA TYR A 134 -15.76 5.88 -16.63
C TYR A 134 -14.93 7.00 -15.99
N LYS A 135 -15.22 8.26 -16.33
CA LYS A 135 -14.53 9.43 -15.76
C LYS A 135 -14.72 9.53 -14.25
N ASP A 136 -15.95 9.32 -13.78
CA ASP A 136 -16.28 9.40 -12.36
C ASP A 136 -15.58 8.29 -11.56
N LEU A 137 -15.64 7.03 -12.04
CA LEU A 137 -14.96 5.90 -11.41
C LEU A 137 -13.44 6.08 -11.42
N LYS A 138 -12.88 6.62 -12.51
CA LYS A 138 -11.46 6.95 -12.57
C LYS A 138 -11.10 8.03 -11.55
N ALA A 139 -11.88 9.10 -11.45
CA ALA A 139 -11.65 10.18 -10.49
C ALA A 139 -11.72 9.68 -9.04
N MET A 140 -12.65 8.77 -8.75
CA MET A 140 -12.73 8.12 -7.42
C MET A 140 -11.51 7.25 -7.12
N GLN A 141 -10.94 6.57 -8.12
CA GLN A 141 -9.76 5.74 -7.94
C GLN A 141 -8.47 6.56 -7.78
N ASP A 142 -8.36 7.67 -8.51
CA ASP A 142 -7.21 8.58 -8.49
C ASP A 142 -7.22 9.51 -7.27
N TYR A 143 -8.33 9.55 -6.51
CA TYR A 143 -8.43 10.31 -5.28
C TYR A 143 -7.54 9.72 -4.18
N ASP A 144 -6.54 10.48 -3.74
CA ASP A 144 -5.69 10.14 -2.59
C ASP A 144 -6.31 10.72 -1.31
N PRO A 145 -6.90 9.91 -0.43
CA PRO A 145 -7.47 10.39 0.82
C PRO A 145 -6.41 10.63 1.91
N TYR A 146 -5.14 10.27 1.66
CA TYR A 146 -4.12 10.34 2.69
C TYR A 146 -3.60 11.77 2.88
N PRO A 147 -3.39 12.18 4.15
CA PRO A 147 -2.79 13.47 4.45
C PRO A 147 -1.38 13.53 3.88
N SER A 148 -0.95 14.70 3.43
CA SER A 148 0.36 14.79 2.79
C SER A 148 1.47 14.38 3.78
N VAL A 149 2.43 13.59 3.28
CA VAL A 149 3.57 13.11 4.09
C VAL A 149 4.36 14.28 4.68
N PHE A 150 4.60 15.33 3.87
CA PHE A 150 5.32 16.52 4.29
C PHE A 150 4.62 17.25 5.46
N TRP A 151 3.32 17.53 5.32
CA TRP A 151 2.54 18.20 6.37
C TRP A 151 2.43 17.34 7.63
N SER A 152 2.31 16.02 7.50
CA SER A 152 2.29 15.10 8.63
C SER A 152 3.61 15.10 9.42
N ILE A 153 4.76 15.12 8.74
CA ILE A 153 6.07 15.27 9.40
C ILE A 153 6.17 16.62 10.12
N LEU A 154 5.71 17.69 9.47
CA LEU A 154 5.74 19.04 10.02
C LEU A 154 4.85 19.16 11.27
N VAL A 155 3.69 18.48 11.32
CA VAL A 155 2.84 18.37 12.53
C VAL A 155 3.64 17.80 13.70
N VAL A 156 4.38 16.71 13.50
CA VAL A 156 5.15 16.07 14.58
C VAL A 156 6.29 16.98 15.06
N LEU A 157 7.06 17.55 14.12
CA LEU A 157 8.19 18.43 14.46
C LEU A 157 7.73 19.72 15.15
N SER A 158 6.65 20.32 14.67
CA SER A 158 6.07 21.54 15.26
C SER A 158 5.49 21.28 16.65
N LEU A 159 4.85 20.13 16.88
CA LEU A 159 4.39 19.71 18.19
C LEU A 159 5.56 19.55 19.18
N LEU A 160 6.63 18.87 18.77
CA LEU A 160 7.83 18.70 19.60
C LEU A 160 8.51 20.05 19.89
N GLY A 161 8.59 20.93 18.89
CA GLY A 161 9.10 22.28 19.06
C GLY A 161 8.25 23.11 20.03
N TRP A 162 6.92 22.96 19.97
CA TRP A 162 5.99 23.63 20.87
C TRP A 162 6.16 23.16 22.32
N ILE A 163 6.20 21.85 22.58
CA ILE A 163 6.47 21.30 23.91
C ILE A 163 7.87 21.74 24.40
N GLY A 164 8.87 21.67 23.53
CA GLY A 164 10.23 22.10 23.82
C GLY A 164 10.32 23.59 24.21
N SER A 165 9.51 24.44 23.59
CA SER A 165 9.46 25.87 23.92
C SER A 165 8.97 26.13 25.34
N VAL A 166 7.98 25.36 25.82
CA VAL A 166 7.47 25.44 27.20
C VAL A 166 8.57 25.06 28.19
N VAL A 167 9.28 23.96 27.92
CA VAL A 167 10.43 23.54 28.74
C VAL A 167 11.51 24.63 28.75
N PHE A 168 11.83 25.20 27.59
CA PHE A 168 12.82 26.27 27.48
C PHE A 168 12.43 27.55 28.25
N MET A 169 11.14 27.91 28.27
CA MET A 169 10.61 29.01 29.07
C MET A 169 10.87 28.80 30.56
N ILE A 170 10.68 27.57 31.05
CA ILE A 170 10.88 27.22 32.47
C ILE A 170 12.34 27.34 32.89
N TYR A 171 13.28 26.87 32.05
CA TYR A 171 14.69 26.73 32.44
C TYR A 171 15.62 27.90 32.09
N ARG A 172 15.31 28.70 31.05
CA ARG A 172 16.30 29.63 30.49
C ARG A 172 15.80 31.06 30.34
N SER A 173 14.77 31.28 29.54
CA SER A 173 14.34 32.63 29.19
C SER A 173 12.87 32.67 28.76
N PHE A 174 12.06 33.42 29.51
CA PHE A 174 10.64 33.57 29.23
C PHE A 174 10.38 34.26 27.88
N ARG A 175 11.12 35.32 27.54
CA ARG A 175 10.88 36.10 26.30
C ARG A 175 11.20 35.30 25.04
N VAL A 176 12.34 34.61 25.02
CA VAL A 176 12.75 33.80 23.86
C VAL A 176 11.87 32.55 23.74
N GLY A 177 11.51 31.93 24.87
CA GLY A 177 10.62 30.79 24.88
C GLY A 177 9.19 31.13 24.42
N LEU A 178 8.65 32.30 24.80
CA LEU A 178 7.33 32.75 24.33
C LEU A 178 7.28 32.95 22.81
N LEU A 179 8.34 33.52 22.23
CA LEU A 179 8.40 33.71 20.77
C LEU A 179 8.48 32.34 20.05
N SER A 180 9.33 31.44 20.55
CA SER A 180 9.42 30.08 20.03
C SER A 180 8.09 29.33 20.16
N PHE A 181 7.37 29.51 21.27
CA PHE A 181 6.05 28.92 21.51
C PHE A 181 5.04 29.35 20.46
N VAL A 182 4.92 30.66 20.20
CA VAL A 182 3.98 31.18 19.21
C VAL A 182 4.31 30.66 17.82
N VAL A 183 5.58 30.66 17.43
CA VAL A 183 6.03 30.17 16.12
C VAL A 183 5.68 28.69 15.94
N PHE A 184 6.07 27.83 16.89
CA PHE A 184 5.80 26.40 16.78
C PHE A 184 4.32 26.05 16.90
N PHE A 185 3.56 26.79 17.71
CA PHE A 185 2.11 26.61 17.81
C PHE A 185 1.39 26.99 16.51
N SER A 186 1.72 28.14 15.92
CA SER A 186 1.15 28.55 14.63
C SER A 186 1.54 27.58 13.51
N LEU A 187 2.80 27.13 13.49
CA LEU A 187 3.28 26.11 12.55
C LEU A 187 2.49 24.80 12.72
N TRP A 188 2.21 24.39 13.95
CA TRP A 188 1.46 23.17 14.26
C TRP A 188 0.01 23.24 13.77
N VAL A 189 -0.69 24.34 14.04
CA VAL A 189 -2.07 24.55 13.57
C VAL A 189 -2.15 24.57 12.04
N LEU A 190 -1.24 25.28 11.38
CA LEU A 190 -1.18 25.31 9.92
C LEU A 190 -0.88 23.95 9.32
N SER A 191 0.03 23.20 9.95
CA SER A 191 0.38 21.86 9.51
C SER A 191 -0.80 20.89 9.66
N LEU A 192 -1.56 20.99 10.75
CA LEU A 192 -2.77 20.19 10.96
C LEU A 192 -3.87 20.50 9.95
N TYR A 193 -4.03 21.75 9.55
CA TYR A 193 -5.03 22.13 8.54
C TYR A 193 -4.68 21.62 7.14
N LYS A 194 -3.38 21.44 6.85
CA LYS A 194 -2.85 21.06 5.54
C LYS A 194 -2.48 19.58 5.42
N ALA A 195 -2.35 18.88 6.54
CA ALA A 195 -2.20 17.43 6.60
C ALA A 195 -3.54 16.82 6.23
#